data_AF-A0A392RSU9-F1
#
_entry.id   AF-A0A392RSU9-F1
#
_cell.length_a   1.000
_cell.length_b   1.000
_cell.length_c   1.000
_cell.angle_alpha   90.00
_cell.angle_beta   90.00
_cell.angle_gamma   90.00
#
_symmetry.space_group_name_H-M   'P 1'
#
loop_
_entity.id
_entity.type
_entity.pdbx_description
1 polymer ?
#
loop_
_entity_poly.entity_id
_entity_poly.type
_entity_poly.pdbx_seq_one_letter_code
_entity_poly.pdbx_strand_id
1 'polypeptide(L)'
;DQFIPLKDFNLGSKGYLVDDICAFGAEVFVCRERNNGKGESLNMIKDALPYKHAWEIKDFSKLDSECCDSKPFNAGNYKWYKTTNT
;
A
#
# COMPACT_ATOMS: atom_id res chain seq x y z
N ASP A 1 -5.95 -11.68 19.62
CA ASP A 1 -4.52 -11.74 19.99
C ASP A 1 -4.31 -12.60 21.22
N GLN A 2 -3.26 -13.41 21.21
CA GLN A 2 -2.87 -14.25 22.35
C GLN A 2 -1.55 -13.70 22.90
N PHE A 3 -1.60 -13.11 24.09
CA PHE A 3 -0.42 -12.53 24.75
C PHE A 3 0.00 -13.40 25.93
N ILE A 4 1.32 -13.49 26.15
CA ILE A 4 1.91 -14.10 27.35
C ILE A 4 2.27 -12.96 28.31
N PRO A 5 1.79 -12.96 29.56
CA PRO A 5 2.20 -11.96 30.54
C PRO A 5 3.72 -11.99 30.76
N LEU A 6 4.36 -10.82 30.91
CA LEU A 6 5.82 -10.72 31.08
C LEU A 6 6.35 -11.56 32.25
N LYS A 7 5.58 -11.61 33.35
CA LYS A 7 5.88 -12.43 34.52
C LYS A 7 5.99 -13.93 34.21
N ASP A 8 5.18 -14.41 33.26
CA ASP A 8 5.11 -15.82 32.88
C ASP A 8 6.16 -16.11 31.79
N PHE A 9 6.45 -15.14 30.93
CA PHE A 9 7.50 -15.23 29.90
C PHE A 9 8.90 -15.41 30.51
N ASN A 10 9.23 -14.64 31.56
CA ASN A 10 10.52 -14.70 32.25
C ASN A 10 10.63 -15.87 33.23
N LEU A 11 9.58 -16.67 33.42
CA LEU A 11 9.59 -17.76 34.36
C LEU A 11 10.23 -19.00 33.71
N GLY A 12 11.46 -19.33 34.10
CA GLY A 12 12.21 -20.45 33.51
C GLY A 12 11.48 -21.80 33.58
N SER A 13 10.59 -22.01 34.56
CA SER A 13 9.77 -23.23 34.65
C SER A 13 8.71 -23.36 33.55
N LYS A 14 8.38 -22.27 32.85
CA LYS A 14 7.48 -22.27 31.69
C LYS A 14 8.22 -22.56 30.37
N GLY A 15 9.55 -22.42 30.37
CA GLY A 15 10.39 -22.73 29.20
C GLY A 15 10.23 -21.79 28.01
N TYR A 16 9.57 -20.63 28.16
CA TYR A 16 9.44 -19.65 27.08
C TYR A 16 10.78 -18.95 26.78
N LEU A 17 11.56 -18.66 27.83
CA LEU A 17 12.87 -18.02 27.75
C LEU A 17 13.86 -18.88 28.53
N VAL A 18 14.85 -19.44 27.84
CA VAL A 18 15.94 -20.24 28.42
C VAL A 18 17.26 -19.63 27.96
N ASP A 19 18.14 -19.25 28.89
CA ASP A 19 19.42 -18.61 28.60
C ASP A 19 19.31 -17.37 27.69
N ASP A 20 18.31 -16.51 27.94
CA ASP A 20 17.96 -15.34 27.11
C ASP A 20 17.60 -15.66 25.64
N ILE A 21 17.34 -16.94 25.33
CA ILE A 21 16.93 -17.43 24.02
C ILE A 21 15.46 -17.86 24.07
N CYS A 22 14.67 -17.36 23.12
CA CYS A 22 13.29 -17.74 22.90
C CYS A 22 13.12 -18.21 21.45
N ALA A 23 12.42 -19.33 21.26
CA ALA A 23 12.15 -19.90 19.94
C ALA A 23 10.64 -19.88 19.65
N PHE A 24 10.28 -19.46 18.43
CA PHE A 24 8.90 -19.37 17.98
C PHE A 24 8.70 -20.24 16.75
N GLY A 25 7.64 -21.06 16.76
CA GLY A 25 7.17 -21.75 15.56
C GLY A 25 6.25 -20.83 14.76
N ALA A 26 6.46 -20.76 13.45
CA ALA A 26 5.53 -20.12 12.53
C ALA A 26 4.95 -21.19 11.59
N GLU A 27 3.64 -21.27 11.52
CA GLU A 27 2.95 -22.09 10.52
C GLU A 27 2.70 -21.22 9.29
N VAL A 28 3.32 -21.60 8.16
CA VAL A 28 3.17 -20.87 6.89
C VAL A 28 2.20 -21.62 6.02
N PHE A 29 1.00 -21.06 5.87
CA PHE A 29 0.05 -21.54 4.87
C PHE A 29 0.31 -20.82 3.55
N VAL A 30 0.60 -21.58 2.50
CA VAL A 30 0.53 -21.06 1.14
C VAL A 30 -0.95 -20.99 0.79
N CYS A 31 -1.52 -19.79 0.82
CA CYS A 31 -2.81 -19.54 0.20
C CYS A 31 -2.68 -19.84 -1.29
N ARG A 32 -3.06 -21.07 -1.68
CA ARG A 32 -3.35 -21.39 -3.09
C ARG A 32 -4.67 -20.73 -3.44
N GLU A 33 -4.71 -19.40 -3.38
CA GLU A 33 -5.68 -18.70 -4.18
C GLU A 33 -5.40 -19.15 -5.62
N ARG A 34 -6.42 -19.75 -6.23
CA ARG A 34 -6.44 -19.98 -7.66
C ARG A 34 -6.21 -18.62 -8.29
N ASN A 35 -4.97 -18.34 -8.64
CA ASN A 35 -4.52 -17.00 -8.93
C ASN A 35 -5.12 -16.58 -10.29
N ASN A 36 -6.38 -16.16 -10.28
CA ASN A 36 -6.87 -15.18 -11.24
C ASN A 36 -6.28 -13.79 -10.91
N GLY A 37 -5.57 -13.65 -9.78
CA GLY A 37 -4.72 -12.50 -9.47
C GLY A 37 -3.53 -12.46 -10.42
N LYS A 38 -3.75 -11.89 -11.59
CA LYS A 38 -2.71 -11.49 -12.52
C LYS A 38 -1.72 -10.60 -11.76
N GLY A 39 -0.57 -11.16 -11.37
CA GLY A 39 0.52 -10.37 -10.82
C GLY A 39 0.93 -9.35 -11.87
N GLU A 40 0.70 -8.07 -11.59
CA GLU A 40 1.05 -6.99 -12.49
C GLU A 40 2.46 -6.49 -12.19
N SER A 41 3.34 -6.62 -13.18
CA SER A 41 4.69 -6.07 -13.17
C SER A 41 4.67 -4.77 -13.96
N LEU A 42 4.99 -3.66 -13.30
CA LEU A 42 5.17 -2.37 -13.94
C LEU A 42 6.64 -2.21 -14.34
N ASN A 43 6.93 -2.21 -15.64
CA ASN A 43 8.25 -1.88 -16.17
C ASN A 43 8.29 -0.40 -16.56
N MET A 44 9.25 0.35 -16.02
CA MET A 44 9.51 1.73 -16.45
C MET A 44 10.07 1.75 -17.87
N ILE A 45 9.42 2.49 -18.76
CA ILE A 45 9.93 2.80 -20.10
C ILE A 45 11.03 3.86 -19.95
N LYS A 46 12.27 3.51 -20.31
CA LYS A 46 13.45 4.37 -20.13
C LYS A 46 13.39 5.67 -20.94
N ASP A 47 12.74 5.64 -22.11
CA ASP A 47 12.62 6.77 -23.03
C ASP A 47 11.15 7.16 -23.27
N ALA A 48 10.35 7.21 -22.21
CA ALA A 48 8.99 7.72 -22.34
C ALA A 48 9.04 9.19 -22.77
N LEU A 49 8.40 9.54 -23.88
CA LEU A 49 8.16 10.94 -24.23
C LEU A 49 7.43 11.60 -23.06
N PRO A 50 7.98 12.65 -22.44
CA PRO A 50 7.37 13.26 -21.27
C PRO A 50 6.06 13.92 -21.69
N TYR A 51 4.94 13.25 -21.42
CA TYR A 51 3.62 13.80 -21.67
C TYR A 51 3.25 14.76 -20.51
N LYS A 52 3.28 16.07 -20.80
CA LYS A 52 2.94 17.11 -19.82
C LYS A 52 1.53 17.64 -20.11
N HIS A 53 0.60 17.34 -19.21
CA HIS A 53 -0.72 17.99 -19.19
C HIS A 53 -0.77 19.02 -18.06
N ALA A 54 -0.93 20.29 -18.40
CA ALA A 54 -1.18 21.37 -17.45
C ALA A 54 -2.70 21.51 -17.23
N TRP A 55 -3.10 21.65 -15.98
CA TRP A 55 -4.46 22.01 -15.61
C TRP A 55 -4.39 23.33 -14.83
N GLU A 56 -5.46 24.10 -14.80
CA GLU A 56 -5.56 25.33 -14.00
C GLU A 56 -6.84 25.26 -13.17
N ILE A 57 -6.74 25.47 -11.86
CA ILE A 57 -7.91 25.62 -10.97
C ILE A 57 -8.14 27.11 -10.81
N LYS A 58 -9.28 27.58 -11.31
CA LYS A 58 -9.71 28.96 -11.07
C LYS A 58 -10.43 29.04 -9.74
N ASP A 59 -10.26 30.16 -9.04
CA ASP A 59 -10.97 30.49 -7.80
C ASP A 59 -10.87 29.38 -6.73
N PHE A 60 -9.67 28.84 -6.48
CA PHE A 60 -9.42 27.77 -5.49
C PHE A 60 -10.06 28.06 -4.12
N SER A 61 -10.05 29.30 -3.66
CA SER A 61 -10.63 29.72 -2.38
C SER A 61 -12.17 29.72 -2.33
N LYS A 62 -12.85 29.56 -3.47
CA LYS A 62 -14.31 29.55 -3.60
C LYS A 62 -14.84 28.16 -3.98
N LEU A 63 -13.98 27.15 -3.95
CA LEU A 63 -14.38 25.78 -4.20
C LEU A 63 -15.05 25.22 -2.96
N ASP A 64 -16.37 25.04 -3.04
CA ASP A 64 -17.20 24.50 -1.96
C ASP A 64 -17.12 22.96 -1.85
N SER A 65 -16.38 22.32 -2.75
CA SER A 65 -16.19 20.86 -2.80
C SER A 65 -14.89 20.48 -2.10
N GLU A 66 -14.89 19.33 -1.40
CA GLU A 66 -13.69 18.74 -0.77
C GLU A 66 -12.68 18.23 -1.81
N CYS A 67 -13.14 17.92 -3.02
CA CYS A 67 -12.29 17.53 -4.14
C CYS A 67 -12.73 18.14 -5.48
N CYS A 68 -11.76 18.27 -6.39
CA CYS A 68 -11.98 18.76 -7.75
C CYS A 68 -11.34 17.81 -8.77
N ASP A 69 -12.04 17.61 -9.90
CA ASP A 69 -11.59 16.73 -10.98
C ASP A 69 -11.29 17.47 -12.28
N SER A 70 -10.39 16.88 -13.09
CA SER A 70 -9.96 17.45 -14.36
C SER A 70 -10.91 17.08 -15.47
N LYS A 71 -10.90 17.86 -16.55
CA LYS A 71 -11.32 17.28 -17.83
C LYS A 71 -10.40 16.09 -18.17
N PRO A 72 -10.94 14.95 -18.60
CA PRO A 72 -10.11 13.80 -18.93
C PRO A 72 -9.23 14.08 -20.15
N PHE A 73 -8.02 13.52 -20.16
CA PHE A 73 -7.03 13.66 -21.24
C PHE A 73 -6.37 12.31 -21.55
N ASN A 74 -5.81 12.17 -22.75
CA ASN A 74 -5.18 10.93 -23.19
C ASN A 74 -3.66 10.99 -22.96
N ALA A 75 -3.07 9.99 -22.32
CA ALA A 75 -1.62 9.84 -22.16
C ALA A 75 -1.24 8.35 -22.18
N GLY A 76 -0.23 8.00 -22.98
CA GLY A 76 0.26 6.61 -23.06
C GLY A 76 -0.81 5.60 -23.48
N ASN A 77 -1.74 5.97 -24.37
CA ASN A 77 -2.90 5.17 -24.80
C ASN A 77 -3.97 4.92 -23.73
N TYR A 78 -3.87 5.56 -22.57
CA TYR A 78 -4.88 5.53 -21.51
C TYR A 78 -5.55 6.90 -21.37
N LYS A 79 -6.82 6.89 -20.91
CA LYS A 79 -7.58 8.09 -20.57
C LYS A 79 -7.40 8.36 -19.08
N TRP A 80 -6.82 9.51 -18.75
CA TRP A 80 -6.51 9.95 -17.39
C TRP A 80 -7.37 11.15 -17.00
N TYR A 81 -7.57 11.33 -15.71
CA TYR A 81 -8.00 12.58 -15.11
C TYR A 81 -7.19 12.81 -13.83
N LYS A 82 -7.14 14.04 -13.36
CA LYS A 82 -6.51 14.38 -12.08
C LYS A 82 -7.59 14.68 -11.07
N THR A 83 -7.32 14.37 -9.81
CA THR A 83 -8.15 14.75 -8.67
C THR A 83 -7.25 15.47 -7.68
N THR A 84 -7.69 16.62 -7.20
CA THR A 84 -6.98 17.41 -6.20
C THR A 84 -7.93 17.67 -5.04
N ASN A 85 -7.44 17.51 -3.82
CA ASN A 85 -8.16 17.89 -2.62
C ASN A 85 -7.98 19.40 -2.40
N THR A 86 -9.09 20.07 -2.10
CA THR A 86 -9.20 21.52 -1.94
C THR A 86 -9.07 21.95 -0.48
#